data_AF-A0A494VHM5-F1
#
_entry.id   AF-A0A494VHM5-F1
#
_cell.length_a   1.000
_cell.length_b   1.000
_cell.length_c   1.000
_cell.angle_alpha   90.00
_cell.angle_beta   90.00
_cell.angle_gamma   90.00
#
_symmetry.space_group_name_H-M   'P 1'
#
loop_
_entity.id
_entity.type
_entity.pdbx_description
1 polymer ?
#
loop_
_entity_poly.entity_id
_entity_poly.type
_entity_poly.pdbx_seq_one_letter_code
_entity_poly.pdbx_strand_id
1 'polypeptide(L)'
;MASVLAKSKKRVKGCRVRFPVLRHCMVLLVLALGRLKAFMFQSGYRLHTNMQFENILIVEDQDVANLSLRITLESLQLPRPLHSYHIDHAIALLTKAITDKRPFDLLITDLYFEDERTAKQLPDGMQLIRKAKELQPWLKILVFSAESKVMVIRRLYDELGIDGYVRKARGDAKELKDALEQFSLNRRFYPREYRSLGTQENQHQFTEHDKAIVRLLNEGYTQQEIADWLELNNMPPYGLSSVEKRLKFMRTAMSFSKNQQLIGFCKDLGLI
;
A
#
# COMPACT_ATOMS: atom_id res chain seq x y z
N MET A 1 -34.41 -60.35 31.59
CA MET A 1 -33.65 -61.07 30.56
C MET A 1 -32.57 -60.13 30.05
N ALA A 2 -31.36 -60.22 30.58
CA ALA A 2 -30.29 -61.10 30.05
C ALA A 2 -29.86 -60.63 28.64
N SER A 3 -28.68 -59.99 28.53
CA SER A 3 -27.46 -60.60 27.97
C SER A 3 -27.44 -60.55 26.43
N VAL A 4 -26.38 -60.27 25.66
CA VAL A 4 -24.94 -60.24 25.89
C VAL A 4 -24.28 -59.74 24.58
N LEU A 5 -23.11 -59.12 24.72
CA LEU A 5 -22.00 -58.87 23.80
C LEU A 5 -22.06 -59.38 22.34
N ALA A 6 -21.53 -58.58 21.39
CA ALA A 6 -20.14 -58.78 20.90
C ALA A 6 -19.70 -57.75 19.84
N LYS A 7 -18.46 -57.30 20.03
CA LYS A 7 -17.65 -56.46 19.13
C LYS A 7 -17.40 -57.15 17.78
N SER A 8 -17.41 -56.36 16.70
CA SER A 8 -16.69 -56.68 15.46
C SER A 8 -16.08 -55.40 14.87
N LYS A 9 -14.82 -55.13 15.23
CA LYS A 9 -13.93 -54.23 14.50
C LYS A 9 -13.49 -54.94 13.21
N LYS A 10 -14.01 -54.56 12.05
CA LYS A 10 -13.37 -54.88 10.76
C LYS A 10 -12.71 -53.63 10.18
N ARG A 11 -11.36 -53.66 10.23
CA ARG A 11 -10.45 -52.78 9.49
C ARG A 11 -10.81 -52.83 8.00
N VAL A 12 -11.19 -51.70 7.42
CA VAL A 12 -11.16 -51.52 5.96
C VAL A 12 -9.71 -51.37 5.55
N LYS A 13 -9.15 -52.41 4.93
CA LYS A 13 -7.81 -52.41 4.35
C LYS A 13 -7.81 -51.49 3.13
N GLY A 14 -6.87 -50.54 3.10
CA GLY A 14 -6.65 -49.66 1.96
C GLY A 14 -6.33 -50.45 0.69
N CYS A 15 -7.14 -50.23 -0.34
CA CYS A 15 -6.86 -50.72 -1.68
C CYS A 15 -5.88 -49.73 -2.34
N ARG A 16 -4.60 -50.11 -2.43
CA ARG A 16 -3.61 -49.38 -3.24
C ARG A 16 -3.78 -49.80 -4.70
N VAL A 17 -4.51 -49.01 -5.47
CA VAL A 17 -4.46 -49.10 -6.94
C VAL A 17 -3.16 -48.44 -7.39
N ARG A 18 -2.19 -49.25 -7.84
CA ARG A 18 -0.98 -48.77 -8.52
C ARG A 18 -1.36 -48.34 -9.93
N PHE A 19 -1.36 -47.04 -10.22
CA PHE A 19 -1.32 -46.51 -11.58
C PHE A 19 0.14 -46.28 -11.99
N PRO A 20 0.77 -47.11 -12.86
CA PRO A 20 2.17 -46.94 -13.24
C PRO A 20 2.38 -45.86 -14.31
N VAL A 21 1.31 -45.38 -14.96
CA VAL A 21 1.42 -44.58 -16.20
C VAL A 21 1.49 -43.06 -15.94
N LEU A 22 1.00 -42.56 -14.80
CA LEU A 22 1.05 -41.11 -14.50
C LEU A 22 2.44 -40.60 -14.12
N ARG A 23 3.31 -41.41 -13.52
CA ARG A 23 4.65 -40.95 -13.13
C ARG A 23 5.56 -40.72 -14.33
N HIS A 24 5.46 -41.54 -15.39
CA HIS A 24 6.24 -41.34 -16.60
C HIS A 24 5.76 -40.12 -17.40
N CYS A 25 4.45 -39.90 -17.46
CA CYS A 25 3.88 -38.73 -18.14
C CYS A 25 4.22 -37.42 -17.42
N MET A 26 4.24 -37.43 -16.08
CA MET A 26 4.62 -36.25 -15.30
C MET A 26 6.11 -35.94 -15.39
N VAL A 27 6.98 -36.97 -15.44
CA VAL A 27 8.43 -36.79 -15.65
C VAL A 27 8.70 -36.28 -17.06
N LEU A 28 8.02 -36.79 -18.09
CA LEU A 28 8.13 -36.24 -19.45
C LEU A 28 7.63 -34.79 -19.52
N LEU A 29 6.54 -34.44 -18.84
CA LEU A 29 6.02 -33.07 -18.80
C LEU A 29 6.99 -32.12 -18.09
N VAL A 30 7.59 -32.53 -16.97
CA VAL A 30 8.59 -31.74 -16.23
C VAL A 30 9.89 -31.60 -17.03
N LEU A 31 10.33 -32.66 -17.72
CA LEU A 31 11.51 -32.60 -18.60
C LEU A 31 11.24 -31.77 -19.86
N ALA A 32 10.03 -31.84 -20.43
CA ALA A 32 9.62 -31.01 -21.57
C ALA A 32 9.52 -29.52 -21.15
N LEU A 33 8.95 -29.22 -19.99
CA LEU A 33 8.90 -27.87 -19.42
C LEU A 33 10.30 -27.34 -19.06
N GLY A 34 11.18 -28.21 -18.56
CA GLY A 34 12.58 -27.88 -18.26
C GLY A 34 13.39 -27.58 -19.52
N ARG A 35 13.21 -28.37 -20.58
CA ARG A 35 13.86 -28.16 -21.89
C ARG A 35 13.29 -26.92 -22.60
N LEU A 36 11.99 -26.65 -22.48
CA LEU A 36 11.40 -25.43 -23.03
C LEU A 36 11.92 -24.17 -22.31
N LYS A 37 12.06 -24.20 -20.98
CA LYS A 37 12.67 -23.11 -20.20
C LYS A 37 14.15 -22.89 -20.54
N ALA A 38 14.91 -23.96 -20.71
CA ALA A 38 16.32 -23.87 -21.09
C ALA A 38 16.52 -23.34 -22.53
N PHE A 39 15.67 -23.80 -23.46
CA PHE A 39 15.65 -23.31 -24.85
C PHE A 39 15.25 -21.83 -24.92
N MET A 40 14.23 -21.41 -24.17
CA MET A 40 13.79 -20.01 -24.11
C MET A 40 14.84 -19.09 -23.49
N PHE A 41 15.62 -19.57 -22.50
CA PHE A 41 16.74 -18.82 -21.91
C PHE A 41 17.92 -18.65 -22.87
N GLN A 42 18.20 -19.66 -23.71
CA GLN A 42 19.28 -19.58 -24.71
C GLN A 42 18.88 -18.77 -25.96
N SER A 43 17.58 -18.64 -26.26
CA SER A 43 17.07 -17.87 -27.40
C SER A 43 16.71 -16.40 -27.08
N GLY A 44 17.01 -15.90 -25.88
CA GLY A 44 16.74 -14.50 -25.50
C GLY A 44 15.25 -14.14 -25.30
N TYR A 45 14.35 -15.14 -25.27
CA TYR A 45 12.93 -14.91 -25.03
C TYR A 45 12.68 -14.80 -23.52
N ARG A 46 12.64 -13.55 -23.05
CA ARG A 46 12.17 -13.20 -21.70
C ARG A 46 10.70 -13.61 -21.61
N LEU A 47 10.37 -14.55 -20.72
CA LEU A 47 8.99 -14.90 -20.38
C LEU A 47 8.32 -13.71 -19.68
N HIS A 48 7.89 -12.73 -20.47
CA HIS A 48 6.98 -11.68 -20.05
C HIS A 48 5.59 -12.31 -19.86
N THR A 49 5.32 -12.83 -18.67
CA THR A 49 3.93 -12.97 -18.20
C THR A 49 3.48 -11.57 -17.77
N ASN A 50 3.36 -10.67 -18.75
CA ASN A 50 2.99 -9.28 -18.51
C ASN A 50 1.48 -9.19 -18.29
N MET A 51 1.06 -8.74 -17.11
CA MET A 51 -0.06 -7.81 -17.08
C MET A 51 0.36 -6.63 -17.97
N GLN A 52 -0.29 -6.47 -19.12
CA GLN A 52 -0.07 -5.32 -19.99
C GLN A 52 -1.12 -4.28 -19.61
N PHE A 53 -0.68 -3.10 -19.18
CA PHE A 53 -1.57 -1.96 -19.06
C PHE A 53 -1.95 -1.51 -20.47
N GLU A 54 -3.22 -1.57 -20.82
CA GLU A 54 -3.72 -1.12 -22.12
C GLU A 54 -4.26 0.31 -22.03
N ASN A 55 -4.98 0.61 -20.94
CA ASN A 55 -5.57 1.92 -20.69
C ASN A 55 -4.93 2.55 -19.44
N ILE A 56 -4.11 3.58 -19.66
CA ILE A 56 -3.40 4.31 -18.60
C ILE A 56 -3.94 5.74 -18.54
N LEU A 57 -4.27 6.20 -17.33
CA LEU A 57 -4.61 7.59 -17.03
C LEU A 57 -3.52 8.23 -16.17
N ILE A 58 -2.99 9.37 -16.60
CA ILE A 58 -2.14 10.24 -15.79
C ILE A 58 -2.94 11.47 -15.38
N VAL A 59 -2.90 11.81 -14.10
CA VAL A 59 -3.50 13.04 -13.55
C VAL A 59 -2.42 13.83 -12.83
N GLU A 60 -1.96 14.89 -13.49
CA GLU A 60 -0.78 15.68 -13.10
C GLU A 60 -0.90 17.06 -13.72
N ASP A 61 -0.88 18.11 -12.89
CA ASP A 61 -0.99 19.50 -13.31
C ASP A 61 0.37 20.10 -13.74
N GLN A 62 1.49 19.56 -13.26
CA GLN A 62 2.82 20.05 -13.61
C GLN A 62 3.37 19.41 -14.90
N ASP A 63 3.57 20.22 -15.95
CA ASP A 63 4.06 19.75 -17.26
C ASP A 63 5.37 18.96 -17.19
N VAL A 64 6.32 19.40 -16.35
CA VAL A 64 7.63 18.74 -16.21
C VAL A 64 7.47 17.33 -15.62
N ALA A 65 6.59 17.18 -14.61
CA ALA A 65 6.31 15.89 -14.00
C ALA A 65 5.58 14.96 -14.99
N ASN A 66 4.59 15.48 -15.71
CA ASN A 66 3.87 14.73 -16.75
C ASN A 66 4.82 14.25 -17.86
N LEU A 67 5.71 15.12 -18.34
CA LEU A 67 6.71 14.74 -19.35
C LEU A 67 7.61 13.59 -18.85
N SER A 68 8.07 13.66 -17.60
CA SER A 68 8.87 12.59 -16.98
C SER A 68 8.13 11.25 -16.94
N LEU A 69 6.85 11.26 -16.55
CA LEU A 69 5.99 10.07 -16.56
C LEU A 69 5.87 9.49 -17.97
N ARG A 70 5.56 10.33 -18.96
CA ARG A 70 5.37 9.90 -20.36
C ARG A 70 6.63 9.29 -20.96
N ILE A 71 7.79 9.93 -20.79
CA ILE A 71 9.09 9.40 -21.25
C ILE A 71 9.38 8.05 -20.58
N THR A 72 9.08 7.93 -19.28
CA THR A 72 9.33 6.70 -18.54
C THR A 72 8.44 5.56 -19.05
N LEU A 73 7.14 5.81 -19.24
CA LEU A 73 6.19 4.83 -19.80
C LEU A 73 6.56 4.42 -21.23
N GLU A 74 6.95 5.38 -22.07
CA GLU A 74 7.40 5.12 -23.44
C GLU A 74 8.66 4.23 -23.46
N SER A 75 9.61 4.47 -22.54
CA SER A 75 10.81 3.63 -22.42
C SER A 75 10.52 2.18 -22.00
N LEU A 76 9.33 1.92 -21.43
CA LEU A 76 8.83 0.60 -21.09
C LEU A 76 7.92 0.00 -22.17
N GLN A 77 7.76 0.69 -23.31
CA GLN A 77 6.89 0.29 -24.42
C GLN A 77 5.42 0.14 -23.99
N LEU A 78 5.00 0.91 -23.00
CA LEU A 78 3.60 0.99 -22.58
C LEU A 78 2.82 1.90 -23.53
N PRO A 79 1.50 1.67 -23.69
CA PRO A 79 0.67 2.48 -24.56
C PRO A 79 0.66 3.94 -24.10
N ARG A 80 0.36 4.83 -25.05
CA ARG A 80 0.28 6.25 -24.77
C ARG A 80 -0.81 6.50 -23.73
N PRO A 81 -0.47 7.11 -22.58
CA PRO A 81 -1.46 7.39 -21.54
C PRO A 81 -2.41 8.50 -22.00
N LEU A 82 -3.65 8.44 -21.54
CA LEU A 82 -4.51 9.60 -21.49
C LEU A 82 -4.06 10.49 -20.32
N HIS A 83 -4.12 11.81 -20.51
CA HIS A 83 -3.65 12.75 -19.51
C HIS A 83 -4.75 13.76 -19.17
N SER A 84 -4.83 14.12 -17.89
CA SER A 84 -5.69 15.20 -17.38
C SER A 84 -4.89 16.09 -16.44
N TYR A 85 -5.07 17.39 -16.57
CA TYR A 85 -4.51 18.40 -15.67
C TYR A 85 -5.40 18.65 -14.44
N HIS A 86 -6.67 18.23 -14.50
CA HIS A 86 -7.67 18.53 -13.48
C HIS A 86 -8.40 17.27 -13.00
N ILE A 87 -8.76 17.25 -11.72
CA ILE A 87 -9.42 16.13 -11.06
C ILE A 87 -10.83 15.90 -11.60
N ASP A 88 -11.63 16.96 -11.76
CA ASP A 88 -13.00 16.84 -12.28
C ASP A 88 -13.03 16.18 -13.65
N HIS A 89 -12.11 16.60 -14.53
CA HIS A 89 -11.97 16.00 -15.84
C HIS A 89 -11.49 14.54 -15.75
N ALA A 90 -10.59 14.21 -14.82
CA ALA A 90 -10.17 12.82 -14.59
C ALA A 90 -11.33 11.92 -14.12
N ILE A 91 -12.18 12.41 -13.21
CA ILE A 91 -13.38 11.69 -12.76
C ILE A 91 -14.36 11.48 -13.92
N ALA A 92 -14.56 12.49 -14.77
CA ALA A 92 -15.38 12.36 -15.96
C ALA A 92 -14.83 11.30 -16.92
N LEU A 93 -13.51 11.25 -17.13
CA LEU A 93 -12.84 10.23 -17.93
C LEU A 93 -13.01 8.82 -17.35
N LEU A 94 -12.80 8.64 -16.04
CA LEU A 94 -13.01 7.37 -15.34
C LEU A 94 -14.45 6.87 -15.49
N THR A 95 -15.42 7.77 -15.32
CA THR A 95 -16.85 7.47 -15.46
C THR A 95 -17.19 7.08 -16.90
N LYS A 96 -16.70 7.85 -17.88
CA LYS A 96 -16.91 7.56 -19.30
C LYS A 96 -16.30 6.22 -19.71
N ALA A 97 -15.09 5.92 -19.23
CA ALA A 97 -14.40 4.66 -19.51
C ALA A 97 -15.21 3.41 -19.08
N ILE A 98 -15.94 3.51 -17.96
CA ILE A 98 -16.88 2.46 -17.53
C ILE A 98 -18.02 2.31 -18.54
N THR A 99 -18.68 3.41 -18.90
CA THR A 99 -19.81 3.42 -19.84
C THR A 99 -19.41 2.89 -21.22
N ASP A 100 -18.22 3.26 -21.69
CA ASP A 100 -17.65 2.85 -22.97
C ASP A 100 -17.08 1.41 -22.93
N LYS A 101 -17.18 0.71 -21.80
CA LYS A 101 -16.64 -0.64 -21.57
C LYS A 101 -15.14 -0.76 -21.84
N ARG A 102 -14.40 0.30 -21.57
CA ARG A 102 -12.94 0.40 -21.70
C ARG A 102 -12.36 0.99 -20.42
N PRO A 103 -12.45 0.27 -19.29
CA PRO A 103 -11.94 0.77 -18.00
C PRO A 103 -10.43 1.00 -18.06
N PHE A 104 -9.93 1.83 -17.13
CA PHE A 104 -8.49 2.02 -16.99
C PHE A 104 -7.89 0.86 -16.20
N ASP A 105 -6.67 0.48 -16.58
CA ASP A 105 -5.89 -0.53 -15.89
C ASP A 105 -4.98 0.10 -14.83
N LEU A 106 -4.52 1.32 -15.11
CA LEU A 106 -3.59 2.08 -14.28
C LEU A 106 -3.97 3.55 -14.22
N LEU A 107 -4.04 4.08 -13.00
CA LEU A 107 -4.07 5.49 -12.69
C LEU A 107 -2.73 5.89 -12.05
N ILE A 108 -2.05 6.87 -12.64
CA ILE A 108 -0.92 7.57 -12.04
C ILE A 108 -1.40 8.98 -11.67
N THR A 109 -1.28 9.37 -10.40
CA THR A 109 -1.78 10.67 -9.94
C THR A 109 -0.85 11.35 -8.95
N ASP A 110 -0.77 12.68 -9.00
CA ASP A 110 -0.28 13.46 -7.86
C ASP A 110 -1.33 13.50 -6.73
N LEU A 111 -0.91 13.91 -5.54
CA LEU A 111 -1.76 14.21 -4.39
C LEU A 111 -2.19 15.68 -4.35
N TYR A 112 -1.30 16.56 -4.79
CA TYR A 112 -1.44 18.01 -4.67
C TYR A 112 -1.66 18.62 -6.04
N PHE A 113 -2.75 19.39 -6.17
CA PHE A 113 -3.09 20.09 -7.40
C PHE A 113 -3.28 21.57 -7.10
N GLU A 114 -2.79 22.43 -7.99
CA GLU A 114 -3.02 23.87 -7.91
C GLU A 114 -4.47 24.20 -8.25
N ASP A 115 -5.16 24.84 -7.31
CA ASP A 115 -6.48 25.43 -7.56
C ASP A 115 -6.31 26.81 -8.20
N GLU A 116 -6.75 26.92 -9.46
CA GLU A 116 -6.78 28.17 -10.23
C GLU A 116 -7.47 29.32 -9.47
N ARG A 117 -8.41 29.02 -8.55
CA ARG A 117 -9.18 30.01 -7.81
C ARG A 117 -8.50 30.52 -6.55
N THR A 118 -7.60 29.74 -5.94
CA THR A 118 -7.05 30.07 -4.61
C THR A 118 -5.53 30.08 -4.54
N ALA A 119 -4.82 29.78 -5.64
CA ALA A 119 -3.36 29.71 -5.72
C ALA A 119 -2.72 28.81 -4.64
N LYS A 120 -3.51 27.91 -4.05
CA LYS A 120 -3.10 26.96 -3.01
C LYS A 120 -3.24 25.56 -3.56
N GLN A 121 -2.27 24.72 -3.21
CA GLN A 121 -2.35 23.29 -3.47
C GLN A 121 -3.30 22.65 -2.45
N LEU A 122 -4.37 22.03 -2.93
CA LEU A 122 -5.26 21.21 -2.11
C LEU A 122 -4.86 19.73 -2.25
N PRO A 123 -4.96 18.92 -1.18
CA PRO A 123 -4.72 17.47 -1.22
C PRO A 123 -5.86 16.72 -1.91
N ASP A 124 -6.27 17.20 -3.08
CA ASP A 124 -7.47 16.76 -3.79
C ASP A 124 -7.24 15.43 -4.53
N GLY A 125 -5.98 15.04 -4.73
CA GLY A 125 -5.64 13.71 -5.25
C GLY A 125 -6.15 12.56 -4.38
N MET A 126 -6.28 12.74 -3.06
CA MET A 126 -6.92 11.72 -2.20
C MET A 126 -8.39 11.52 -2.54
N GLN A 127 -9.11 12.58 -2.91
CA GLN A 127 -10.52 12.49 -3.32
C GLN A 127 -10.65 11.77 -4.66
N LEU A 128 -9.76 12.10 -5.61
CA LEU A 128 -9.67 11.39 -6.88
C LEU A 128 -9.46 9.89 -6.67
N ILE A 129 -8.51 9.49 -5.81
CA ILE A 129 -8.22 8.07 -5.53
C ILE A 129 -9.47 7.38 -4.95
N ARG A 130 -10.15 7.99 -3.98
CA ARG A 130 -11.40 7.44 -3.41
C ARG A 130 -12.45 7.21 -4.49
N LYS A 131 -12.71 8.23 -5.31
CA LYS A 131 -13.70 8.16 -6.40
C LYS A 131 -13.31 7.15 -7.46
N ALA A 132 -12.02 7.07 -7.80
CA ALA A 132 -11.51 6.11 -8.77
C ALA A 132 -11.68 4.67 -8.28
N LYS A 133 -11.42 4.38 -7.00
CA LYS A 133 -11.67 3.04 -6.41
C LYS A 133 -13.15 2.72 -6.28
N GLU A 134 -14.02 3.70 -6.01
CA GLU A 134 -15.48 3.52 -6.03
C GLU A 134 -15.97 3.12 -7.44
N LEU A 135 -15.45 3.76 -8.48
CA LEU A 135 -15.81 3.49 -9.88
C LEU A 135 -15.17 2.19 -10.43
N GLN A 136 -13.91 1.93 -10.09
CA GLN A 136 -13.11 0.80 -10.56
C GLN A 136 -12.32 0.18 -9.39
N PRO A 137 -12.92 -0.74 -8.61
CA PRO A 137 -12.24 -1.35 -7.46
C PRO A 137 -10.93 -2.07 -7.78
N TRP A 138 -10.78 -2.57 -9.00
CA TRP A 138 -9.59 -3.29 -9.49
C TRP A 138 -8.51 -2.38 -10.09
N LEU A 139 -8.79 -1.09 -10.30
CA LEU A 139 -7.86 -0.14 -10.89
C LEU A 139 -6.54 -0.11 -10.11
N LYS A 140 -5.42 -0.32 -10.79
CA LYS A 140 -4.10 -0.13 -10.17
C LYS A 140 -3.85 1.36 -9.99
N ILE A 141 -3.46 1.76 -8.78
CA ILE A 141 -3.20 3.17 -8.47
C ILE A 141 -1.75 3.34 -8.04
N LEU A 142 -1.02 4.17 -8.78
CA LEU A 142 0.31 4.65 -8.43
C LEU A 142 0.22 6.14 -8.07
N VAL A 143 0.62 6.49 -6.86
CA VAL A 143 0.76 7.88 -6.47
C VAL A 143 2.17 8.35 -6.81
N PHE A 144 2.27 9.45 -7.55
CA PHE A 144 3.51 10.10 -7.92
C PHE A 144 3.52 11.50 -7.33
N SER A 145 4.17 11.71 -6.18
CA SER A 145 4.04 12.97 -5.43
C SER A 145 5.31 13.38 -4.71
N ALA A 146 5.45 14.68 -4.45
CA ALA A 146 6.54 15.25 -3.65
C ALA A 146 6.36 15.01 -2.14
N GLU A 147 5.18 14.52 -1.71
CA GLU A 147 4.91 14.18 -0.31
C GLU A 147 5.96 13.20 0.24
N SER A 148 6.42 13.48 1.45
CA SER A 148 7.46 12.71 2.15
C SER A 148 7.04 12.25 3.54
N LYS A 149 5.89 12.73 4.05
CA LYS A 149 5.33 12.31 5.32
C LYS A 149 4.87 10.86 5.23
N VAL A 150 5.58 10.00 5.94
CA VAL A 150 5.30 8.56 6.06
C VAL A 150 3.83 8.27 6.40
N MET A 151 3.22 9.07 7.29
CA MET A 151 1.83 8.84 7.70
C MET A 151 0.83 9.12 6.59
N VAL A 152 1.07 10.15 5.76
CA VAL A 152 0.22 10.42 4.60
C VAL A 152 0.32 9.24 3.64
N ILE A 153 1.55 8.80 3.33
CA ILE A 153 1.81 7.64 2.47
C ILE A 153 1.13 6.38 3.03
N ARG A 154 1.27 6.11 4.32
CA ARG A 154 0.65 4.97 4.99
C ARG A 154 -0.87 5.00 4.88
N ARG A 155 -1.51 6.14 5.11
CA ARG A 155 -2.97 6.29 4.94
C ARG A 155 -3.42 5.99 3.51
N LEU A 156 -2.63 6.35 2.50
CA LEU A 156 -2.96 6.01 1.11
C LEU A 156 -3.01 4.48 0.90
N TYR A 157 -2.09 3.73 1.50
CA TYR A 157 -2.10 2.27 1.42
C TYR A 157 -3.22 1.65 2.27
N ASP A 158 -3.31 2.07 3.53
CA ASP A 158 -4.17 1.44 4.54
C ASP A 158 -5.65 1.81 4.33
N GLU A 159 -5.95 3.07 4.01
CA GLU A 159 -7.32 3.57 3.89
C GLU A 159 -7.80 3.61 2.43
N LEU A 160 -6.93 3.95 1.48
CA LEU A 160 -7.32 4.12 0.06
C LEU A 160 -6.91 2.96 -0.84
N GLY A 161 -6.12 2.01 -0.33
CA GLY A 161 -5.77 0.80 -1.06
C GLY A 161 -4.98 1.06 -2.34
N ILE A 162 -4.09 2.05 -2.36
CA ILE A 162 -3.17 2.27 -3.50
C ILE A 162 -2.25 1.06 -3.69
N ASP A 163 -1.73 0.89 -4.90
CA ASP A 163 -0.86 -0.22 -5.27
C ASP A 163 0.62 0.18 -5.21
N GLY A 164 0.94 1.46 -5.34
CA GLY A 164 2.31 1.94 -5.26
C GLY A 164 2.44 3.44 -5.05
N TYR A 165 3.59 3.83 -4.50
CA TYR A 165 3.94 5.21 -4.26
C TYR A 165 5.37 5.45 -4.75
N VAL A 166 5.56 6.49 -5.56
CA VAL A 166 6.86 6.94 -6.05
C VAL A 166 7.01 8.41 -5.68
N ARG A 167 8.11 8.73 -5.00
CA ARG A 167 8.39 10.10 -4.59
C ARG A 167 8.98 10.89 -5.76
N LYS A 168 8.47 12.09 -6.02
CA LYS A 168 9.04 13.07 -6.96
C LYS A 168 10.38 13.59 -6.40
N ALA A 169 11.45 12.85 -6.68
CA ALA A 169 12.79 13.12 -6.18
C ALA A 169 13.84 12.56 -7.15
N ARG A 170 15.13 12.71 -6.80
CA ARG A 170 16.21 12.16 -7.62
C ARG A 170 16.07 10.63 -7.74
N GLY A 171 16.00 10.16 -8.98
CA GLY A 171 15.88 8.72 -9.29
C GLY A 171 14.45 8.21 -9.39
N ASP A 172 13.46 9.10 -9.34
CA ASP A 172 12.03 8.81 -9.50
C ASP A 172 11.70 7.99 -10.76
N ALA A 173 12.33 8.27 -11.90
CA ALA A 173 12.13 7.52 -13.14
C ALA A 173 12.53 6.05 -12.99
N LYS A 174 13.58 5.74 -12.21
CA LYS A 174 13.97 4.37 -11.91
C LYS A 174 12.96 3.71 -10.98
N GLU A 175 12.54 4.40 -9.93
CA GLU A 175 11.54 3.86 -8.99
C GLU A 175 10.19 3.63 -9.66
N LEU A 176 9.80 4.50 -10.59
CA LEU A 176 8.61 4.32 -11.41
C LEU A 176 8.69 3.08 -12.29
N LYS A 177 9.84 2.83 -12.94
CA LYS A 177 10.07 1.58 -13.68
C LYS A 177 9.94 0.36 -12.77
N ASP A 178 10.63 0.38 -11.64
CA ASP A 178 10.58 -0.71 -10.66
C ASP A 178 9.13 -0.94 -10.17
N ALA A 179 8.34 0.12 -9.96
CA ALA A 179 6.95 0.04 -9.52
C ALA A 179 6.05 -0.61 -10.58
N LEU A 180 6.16 -0.18 -11.83
CA LEU A 180 5.38 -0.74 -12.95
C LEU A 180 5.76 -2.20 -13.21
N GLU A 181 7.04 -2.55 -13.08
CA GLU A 181 7.49 -3.94 -13.11
C GLU A 181 6.84 -4.77 -11.98
N GLN A 182 6.80 -4.26 -10.74
CA GLN A 182 6.11 -4.96 -9.64
C GLN A 182 4.60 -5.12 -9.92
N PHE A 183 3.96 -4.10 -10.46
CA PHE A 183 2.53 -4.18 -10.76
C PHE A 183 2.23 -5.24 -11.82
N SER A 184 3.09 -5.39 -12.84
CA SER A 184 2.93 -6.45 -13.85
C SER A 184 3.02 -7.86 -13.26
N LEU A 185 3.68 -8.01 -12.11
CA LEU A 185 3.73 -9.23 -11.30
C LEU A 185 2.61 -9.32 -10.25
N ASN A 186 1.62 -8.43 -10.31
CA ASN A 186 0.55 -8.24 -9.34
C ASN A 186 1.04 -7.99 -7.90
N ARG A 187 2.17 -7.29 -7.75
CA ARG A 187 2.76 -6.92 -6.46
C ARG A 187 2.61 -5.43 -6.24
N ARG A 188 2.41 -5.06 -4.97
CA ARG A 188 2.47 -3.65 -4.56
C ARG A 188 3.92 -3.18 -4.55
N PHE A 189 4.13 -1.93 -4.92
CA PHE A 189 5.42 -1.27 -4.78
C PHE A 189 5.40 -0.39 -3.53
N TYR A 190 6.49 -0.37 -2.79
CA TYR A 190 6.66 0.52 -1.65
C TYR A 190 7.93 1.36 -1.86
N PRO A 191 7.91 2.67 -1.58
CA PRO A 191 9.10 3.50 -1.67
C PRO A 191 10.14 3.03 -0.65
N ARG A 192 11.42 3.32 -0.90
CA ARG A 192 12.53 2.76 -0.09
C ARG A 192 12.43 3.14 1.38
N GLU A 193 12.07 4.38 1.66
CA GLU A 193 11.88 4.90 3.02
C GLU A 193 10.73 4.17 3.75
N TYR A 194 9.71 3.72 3.00
CA TYR A 194 8.64 2.89 3.52
C TYR A 194 9.11 1.45 3.80
N ARG A 195 9.98 0.89 2.95
CA ARG A 195 10.56 -0.44 3.17
C ARG A 195 11.46 -0.51 4.40
N SER A 196 12.20 0.56 4.71
CA SER A 196 12.98 0.64 5.96
C SER A 196 12.11 0.68 7.22
N LEU A 197 10.84 1.02 7.09
CA LEU A 197 9.85 0.98 8.16
C LEU A 197 9.11 -0.38 8.22
N GLY A 198 9.13 -1.14 7.12
CA GLY A 198 8.51 -2.46 6.97
C GLY A 198 9.21 -3.61 7.69
N THR A 199 10.32 -3.36 8.40
CA THR A 199 10.90 -4.28 9.40
C THR A 199 10.62 -3.86 10.84
N GLN A 200 9.92 -2.75 11.06
CA GLN A 200 9.46 -2.34 12.37
C GLN A 200 7.99 -2.77 12.50
N GLU A 201 7.78 -4.01 12.96
CA GLU A 201 6.53 -4.44 13.61
C GLU A 201 6.14 -3.56 14.84
N ASN A 202 6.89 -2.48 15.11
CA ASN A 202 6.78 -1.58 16.25
C ASN A 202 6.37 -0.14 15.88
N GLN A 203 5.73 0.12 14.73
CA GLN A 203 5.04 1.41 14.57
C GLN A 203 3.78 1.41 15.43
N HIS A 204 3.95 1.80 16.68
CA HIS A 204 2.87 2.04 17.62
C HIS A 204 1.78 2.89 16.96
N GLN A 205 0.58 2.33 16.82
CA GLN A 205 -0.57 3.07 16.33
C GLN A 205 -1.07 3.96 17.47
N PHE A 206 -0.81 5.27 17.37
CA PHE A 206 -1.24 6.24 18.36
C PHE A 206 -2.76 6.24 18.48
N THR A 207 -3.26 5.83 19.64
CA THR A 207 -4.69 5.90 19.97
C THR A 207 -5.09 7.33 20.30
N GLU A 208 -6.39 7.62 20.37
CA GLU A 208 -6.86 8.94 20.84
C GLU A 208 -6.35 9.28 22.25
N HIS A 209 -6.19 8.26 23.09
CA HIS A 209 -5.60 8.40 24.41
C HIS A 209 -4.12 8.82 24.33
N ASP A 210 -3.36 8.23 23.40
CA ASP A 210 -1.95 8.61 23.18
C ASP A 210 -1.81 10.03 22.69
N LYS A 211 -2.65 10.42 21.71
CA LYS A 211 -2.67 11.79 21.18
C LYS A 211 -3.01 12.79 22.27
N ALA A 212 -3.98 12.50 23.12
CA ALA A 212 -4.34 13.35 24.26
C ALA A 212 -3.15 13.54 25.22
N ILE A 213 -2.48 12.44 25.61
CA ILE A 213 -1.29 12.50 26.47
C ILE A 213 -0.19 13.36 25.85
N VAL A 214 0.17 13.11 24.58
CA VAL A 214 1.27 13.85 23.93
C VAL A 214 0.90 15.31 23.68
N ARG A 215 -0.38 15.62 23.39
CA ARG A 215 -0.89 16.98 23.24
C ARG A 215 -0.73 17.77 24.53
N LEU A 216 -1.23 17.24 25.65
CA LEU A 216 -1.12 17.90 26.96
C LEU A 216 0.35 18.06 27.38
N LEU A 217 1.18 17.06 27.09
CA LEU A 217 2.62 17.16 27.35
C LEU A 217 3.29 18.28 26.53
N ASN A 218 2.84 18.50 25.29
CA ASN A 218 3.30 19.60 24.44
C ASN A 218 2.76 20.97 24.91
N GLU A 219 1.58 21.01 25.53
CA GLU A 219 1.01 22.21 26.14
C GLU A 219 1.67 22.59 27.48
N GLY A 220 2.57 21.74 28.00
CA GLY A 220 3.36 22.01 29.19
C GLY A 220 2.84 21.38 30.48
N TYR A 221 1.81 20.53 30.40
CA TYR A 221 1.26 19.83 31.56
C TYR A 221 2.27 18.80 32.11
N THR A 222 2.35 18.71 33.43
CA THR A 222 3.06 17.64 34.13
C THR A 222 2.31 16.31 34.01
N GLN A 223 3.00 15.19 34.24
CA GLN A 223 2.38 13.86 34.13
C GLN A 223 1.24 13.64 35.16
N GLN A 224 1.30 14.34 36.30
CA GLN A 224 0.22 14.33 37.28
C GLN A 224 -0.99 15.11 36.76
N GLU A 225 -0.79 16.31 36.22
CA GLU A 225 -1.90 17.09 35.67
C GLU A 225 -2.54 16.41 34.44
N ILE A 226 -1.76 15.65 33.67
CA ILE A 226 -2.28 14.81 32.58
C ILE A 226 -3.19 13.71 33.12
N ALA A 227 -2.78 13.04 34.21
CA ALA A 227 -3.59 12.01 34.86
C ALA A 227 -4.93 12.59 35.34
N ASP A 228 -4.88 13.74 36.03
CA ASP A 228 -6.06 14.44 36.53
C ASP A 228 -6.98 14.88 35.38
N TRP A 229 -6.41 15.37 34.27
CA TRP A 229 -7.18 15.76 33.08
C TRP A 229 -7.88 14.56 32.42
N LEU A 230 -7.20 13.42 32.33
CA LEU A 230 -7.77 12.19 31.75
C LEU A 230 -8.93 11.66 32.60
N GLU A 231 -8.85 11.77 33.92
CA GLU A 231 -9.94 11.41 34.84
C GLU A 231 -11.15 12.32 34.64
N LEU A 232 -10.94 13.64 34.64
CA LEU A 232 -12.00 14.63 34.40
C LEU A 232 -12.71 14.45 33.06
N ASN A 233 -11.99 13.98 32.03
CA ASN A 233 -12.52 13.76 30.69
C ASN A 233 -13.00 12.32 30.44
N ASN A 234 -13.06 11.46 31.47
CA ASN A 234 -13.48 10.06 31.36
C ASN A 234 -12.71 9.26 30.30
N MET A 235 -11.39 9.45 30.23
CA MET A 235 -10.49 8.77 29.29
C MET A 235 -9.58 7.75 30.00
N PRO A 236 -10.10 6.57 30.39
CA PRO A 236 -9.28 5.55 31.04
C PRO A 236 -8.22 4.97 30.09
N PRO A 237 -7.05 4.56 30.61
CA PRO A 237 -6.64 4.61 32.03
C PRO A 237 -6.07 5.99 32.46
N TYR A 238 -6.48 6.50 33.62
CA TYR A 238 -6.14 7.87 34.07
C TYR A 238 -5.13 7.95 35.24
N GLY A 239 -4.67 6.84 35.81
CA GLY A 239 -3.68 6.89 36.91
C GLY A 239 -2.29 7.37 36.46
N LEU A 240 -1.55 8.09 37.33
CA LEU A 240 -0.18 8.56 37.05
C LEU A 240 0.73 7.44 36.50
N SER A 241 0.73 6.27 37.16
CA SER A 241 1.52 5.12 36.71
C SER A 241 1.12 4.65 35.30
N SER A 242 -0.15 4.79 34.94
CA SER A 242 -0.65 4.44 33.60
C SER A 242 -0.11 5.40 32.56
N VAL A 243 -0.14 6.72 32.83
CA VAL A 243 0.43 7.76 31.97
C VAL A 243 1.93 7.55 31.78
N GLU A 244 2.67 7.31 32.86
CA GLU A 244 4.12 7.04 32.82
C GLU A 244 4.46 5.80 31.99
N LYS A 245 3.76 4.69 32.24
CA LYS A 245 3.92 3.44 31.49
C LYS A 245 3.60 3.67 30.02
N ARG A 246 2.57 4.45 29.72
CA ARG A 246 2.16 4.73 28.34
C ARG A 246 3.18 5.60 27.60
N LEU A 247 3.67 6.66 28.22
CA LEU A 247 4.77 7.49 27.69
C LEU A 247 6.05 6.68 27.47
N LYS A 248 6.40 5.81 28.41
CA LYS A 248 7.55 4.90 28.25
C LYS A 248 7.35 3.96 27.08
N PHE A 249 6.16 3.34 26.97
CA PHE A 249 5.83 2.45 25.87
C PHE A 249 5.91 3.14 24.52
N MET A 250 5.30 4.33 24.36
CA MET A 250 5.37 5.11 23.12
C MET A 250 6.81 5.46 22.74
N ARG A 251 7.62 5.89 23.72
CA ARG A 251 9.06 6.14 23.49
C ARG A 251 9.80 4.89 23.04
N THR A 252 9.61 3.77 23.73
CA THR A 252 10.30 2.51 23.41
C THR A 252 9.88 1.99 22.03
N ALA A 253 8.59 2.01 21.71
CA ALA A 253 8.10 1.57 20.40
C ALA A 253 8.68 2.40 19.25
N MET A 254 8.84 3.71 19.47
CA MET A 254 9.43 4.63 18.49
C MET A 254 10.96 4.76 18.59
N SER A 255 11.62 3.98 19.45
CA SER A 255 13.07 4.05 19.70
C SER A 255 13.56 5.45 20.14
N PHE A 256 12.73 6.20 20.87
CA PHE A 256 13.07 7.50 21.43
C PHE A 256 13.57 7.39 22.87
N SER A 257 14.54 8.25 23.20
CA SER A 257 15.07 8.36 24.57
C SER A 257 14.33 9.41 25.39
N LYS A 258 13.87 10.49 24.73
CA LYS A 258 13.29 11.67 25.38
C LYS A 258 11.88 11.95 24.92
N ASN A 259 11.07 12.51 25.81
CA ASN A 259 9.71 12.95 25.48
C ASN A 259 9.68 14.06 24.43
N GLN A 260 10.71 14.92 24.36
CA GLN A 260 10.78 15.94 23.30
C GLN A 260 10.86 15.32 21.89
N GLN A 261 11.53 14.17 21.74
CA GLN A 261 11.59 13.46 20.46
C GLN A 261 10.22 12.89 20.08
N LEU A 262 9.48 12.36 21.07
CA LEU A 262 8.12 11.88 20.88
C LEU A 262 7.17 13.02 20.46
N ILE A 263 7.27 14.19 21.11
CA ILE A 263 6.46 15.37 20.77
C ILE A 263 6.80 15.87 19.37
N GLY A 264 8.09 16.05 19.05
CA GLY A 264 8.52 16.49 17.72
C GLY A 264 8.02 15.56 16.62
N PHE A 265 8.17 14.24 16.84
CA PHE A 265 7.64 13.23 15.93
C PHE A 265 6.12 13.36 15.76
N CYS A 266 5.34 13.51 16.84
CA CYS A 266 3.89 13.64 16.74
C CYS A 266 3.45 14.92 16.01
N LYS A 267 4.20 16.03 16.14
CA LYS A 267 3.98 17.25 15.36
C LYS A 267 4.27 17.05 13.87
N ASP A 268 5.40 16.42 13.54
CA ASP A 268 5.78 16.15 12.15
C ASP A 268 4.76 15.23 11.46
N LEU A 269 4.15 14.32 12.23
CA LEU A 269 3.07 13.46 11.79
C LEU A 269 1.69 14.14 11.70
N GLY A 270 1.54 15.36 12.21
CA GLY A 270 0.25 16.06 12.29
C GLY A 270 -0.76 15.36 13.21
N LEU A 271 -0.28 14.68 14.26
CA LEU A 271 -1.13 14.03 15.27
C LEU A 271 -1.55 15.01 16.38
N ILE A 272 -0.75 16.07 16.59
CA ILE A 272 -0.96 17.17 17.54
C ILE A 272 -0.49 18.50 16.95
#